data_AF-A0A6J8BES2-F1
#
_entry.id   AF-A0A6J8BES2-F1
#
_cell.length_a   1.000
_cell.length_b   1.000
_cell.length_c   1.000
_cell.angle_alpha   90.00
_cell.angle_beta   90.00
_cell.angle_gamma   90.00
#
_symmetry.space_group_name_H-M   'P 1'
#
loop_
_entity.id
_entity.type
_entity.pdbx_description
1 polymer ?
#
loop_
_entity_poly.entity_id
_entity_poly.type
_entity_poly.pdbx_seq_one_letter_code
_entity_poly.pdbx_strand_id
1 'polypeptide(L)'
;METIGSILSDPDMSKVTSLPPIKPKAGNVFVIESINMEDWKCDQYLWIRDGGRTIKVKDVEIGKVFYKVRIPGIEIKSGRVRPRFSLKFKKVGYWLTNRPTLVLVHYIGDETIYTPMAHGKSIHDETVEDHSDSKIEHSKPTTSDEKDSPIINTMFDFPAFVSSQHALAKYTVDNNLITLVPSQGAFIGQGRNAKISIGQEPIEKRTLINLGLLTKNNSKRVDKKSGKKQLRQNDYDPVVEPAPDSAYLVNTLKTPSQVHPTHKSPHKSH
;
A
#
# COMPACT_ATOMS: atom_id res chain seq x y z
N MET A 1 -34.13 -1.65 9.30
CA MET A 1 -32.70 -1.64 8.94
C MET A 1 -32.07 -2.88 9.49
N GLU A 2 -31.45 -3.71 8.65
CA GLU A 2 -30.69 -4.86 9.12
C GLU A 2 -29.48 -4.40 9.93
N THR A 3 -29.16 -5.12 11.01
CA THR A 3 -27.97 -4.83 11.79
C THR A 3 -26.76 -5.52 11.17
N ILE A 4 -25.57 -4.93 11.31
CA ILE A 4 -24.31 -5.52 10.81
C ILE A 4 -24.11 -6.94 11.35
N GLY A 5 -24.51 -7.19 12.60
CA GLY A 5 -24.48 -8.52 13.21
C GLY A 5 -25.35 -9.52 12.46
N SER A 6 -26.60 -9.15 12.13
CA SER A 6 -27.52 -10.00 11.36
C SER A 6 -26.95 -10.38 9.99
N ILE A 7 -26.39 -9.41 9.26
CA ILE A 7 -25.82 -9.63 7.92
C ILE A 7 -24.63 -10.61 7.97
N LEU A 8 -23.80 -10.52 9.02
CA LEU A 8 -22.63 -11.38 9.16
C LEU A 8 -22.95 -12.76 9.75
N SER A 9 -24.00 -12.88 10.57
CA SER A 9 -24.44 -14.15 11.14
C SER A 9 -25.14 -15.05 10.13
N ASP A 10 -25.93 -14.46 9.24
CA ASP A 10 -26.66 -15.17 8.18
C ASP A 10 -26.53 -14.40 6.86
N PRO A 11 -25.35 -14.46 6.20
CA PRO A 11 -25.12 -13.73 4.96
C PRO A 11 -25.91 -14.36 3.82
N ASP A 12 -26.51 -13.52 2.98
CA ASP A 12 -27.02 -13.95 1.68
C ASP A 12 -25.86 -14.41 0.80
N MET A 13 -25.69 -15.74 0.70
CA MET A 13 -24.57 -16.38 -0.01
C MET A 13 -24.50 -15.98 -1.49
N SER A 14 -25.60 -15.52 -2.11
CA SER A 14 -25.60 -15.01 -3.49
C SER A 14 -24.85 -13.68 -3.64
N LYS A 15 -24.68 -12.93 -2.54
CA LYS A 15 -23.99 -11.64 -2.49
C LYS A 15 -22.56 -11.73 -1.92
N VAL A 16 -22.18 -12.90 -1.42
CA VAL A 16 -20.83 -13.14 -0.88
C VAL A 16 -19.86 -13.34 -2.03
N THR A 17 -18.75 -12.59 -2.04
CA THR A 17 -17.69 -12.73 -3.04
C THR A 17 -16.42 -13.27 -2.41
N SER A 18 -15.62 -14.01 -3.17
CA SER A 18 -14.29 -14.47 -2.74
C SER A 18 -13.16 -13.50 -3.13
N LEU A 19 -13.46 -12.56 -4.04
CA LEU A 19 -12.50 -11.60 -4.56
C LEU A 19 -12.80 -10.20 -4.02
N PRO A 20 -11.76 -9.41 -3.68
CA PRO A 20 -11.92 -8.02 -3.30
C PRO A 20 -12.47 -7.18 -4.47
N PRO A 21 -13.32 -6.17 -4.20
CA PRO A 21 -13.81 -5.27 -5.24
C PRO A 21 -12.66 -4.43 -5.82
N ILE A 22 -12.72 -4.14 -7.11
CA ILE A 22 -11.73 -3.29 -7.80
C ILE A 22 -12.24 -1.84 -7.79
N LYS A 23 -11.49 -0.92 -7.15
CA LYS A 23 -11.82 0.51 -7.06
C LYS A 23 -13.29 0.80 -6.70
N PRO A 24 -13.81 0.26 -5.59
CA PRO A 24 -15.18 0.51 -5.17
C PRO A 24 -15.44 2.00 -4.89
N LYS A 25 -16.63 2.46 -5.28
CA LYS A 25 -17.11 3.82 -5.02
C LYS A 25 -17.54 4.01 -3.58
N ALA A 26 -17.58 5.25 -3.12
CA ALA A 26 -18.17 5.56 -1.83
C ALA A 26 -19.65 5.15 -1.76
N GLY A 27 -20.08 4.68 -0.60
CA GLY A 27 -21.41 4.10 -0.36
C GLY A 27 -21.50 2.61 -0.65
N ASN A 28 -20.55 2.03 -1.39
CA ASN A 28 -20.59 0.60 -1.69
C ASN A 28 -20.31 -0.24 -0.43
N VAL A 29 -21.03 -1.37 -0.34
CA VAL A 29 -20.91 -2.36 0.73
C VAL A 29 -20.77 -3.74 0.12
N PHE A 30 -19.81 -4.53 0.60
CA PHE A 30 -19.54 -5.87 0.10
C PHE A 30 -19.42 -6.85 1.27
N VAL A 31 -19.87 -8.08 1.08
CA VAL A 31 -19.58 -9.21 1.98
C VAL A 31 -18.56 -10.09 1.27
N ILE A 32 -17.38 -10.23 1.86
CA ILE A 32 -16.24 -10.92 1.24
C ILE A 32 -15.86 -12.10 2.12
N GLU A 33 -15.85 -13.30 1.56
CA GLU A 33 -15.26 -14.48 2.19
C GLU A 33 -13.81 -14.62 1.74
N SER A 34 -12.90 -14.46 2.68
CA SER A 34 -11.46 -14.37 2.43
C SER A 34 -10.74 -15.50 3.12
N ILE A 35 -9.88 -16.19 2.37
CA ILE A 35 -9.04 -17.28 2.90
C ILE A 35 -8.05 -16.70 3.91
N ASN A 36 -7.43 -15.57 3.58
CA ASN A 36 -6.55 -14.83 4.47
C ASN A 36 -7.24 -13.59 5.02
N MET A 37 -6.98 -13.24 6.28
CA MET A 37 -7.58 -12.06 6.93
C MET A 37 -7.24 -10.70 6.28
N GLU A 38 -6.41 -10.68 5.23
CA GLU A 38 -5.94 -9.45 4.59
C GLU A 38 -6.29 -9.32 3.11
N ASP A 39 -6.74 -10.38 2.41
CA ASP A 39 -6.90 -10.31 0.95
C ASP A 39 -8.02 -9.36 0.53
N TRP A 40 -9.05 -9.21 1.38
CA TRP A 40 -10.11 -8.22 1.19
C TRP A 40 -9.60 -6.76 1.17
N LYS A 41 -8.34 -6.50 1.57
CA LYS A 41 -7.73 -5.18 1.52
C LYS A 41 -7.24 -4.80 0.12
N CYS A 42 -7.08 -5.77 -0.80
CA CYS A 42 -6.50 -5.60 -2.12
C CYS A 42 -7.49 -5.00 -3.15
N ASP A 43 -8.03 -3.83 -2.85
CA ASP A 43 -9.08 -3.15 -3.63
C ASP A 43 -8.55 -2.02 -4.55
N GLN A 44 -7.24 -2.03 -4.82
CA GLN A 44 -6.48 -1.03 -5.59
C GLN A 44 -6.33 0.36 -4.96
N TYR A 45 -6.82 0.57 -3.73
CA TYR A 45 -6.49 1.75 -2.95
C TYR A 45 -5.34 1.48 -1.98
N LEU A 46 -4.53 2.50 -1.71
CA LEU A 46 -3.52 2.45 -0.66
C LEU A 46 -4.15 2.84 0.67
N TRP A 47 -4.29 1.88 1.58
CA TRP A 47 -4.90 2.11 2.89
C TRP A 47 -3.88 2.23 4.02
N ILE A 48 -4.16 3.09 4.98
CA ILE A 48 -3.46 3.17 6.26
C ILE A 48 -4.45 2.79 7.36
N ARG A 49 -4.07 1.84 8.21
CA ARG A 49 -4.89 1.41 9.35
C ARG A 49 -4.99 2.55 10.36
N ASP A 50 -6.22 2.89 10.74
CA ASP A 50 -6.55 3.94 11.72
C ASP A 50 -7.01 3.37 13.06
N GLY A 51 -6.58 2.16 13.37
CA GLY A 51 -6.98 1.42 14.55
C GLY A 51 -8.16 0.48 14.31
N GLY A 52 -8.63 -0.10 15.40
CA GLY A 52 -9.74 -1.05 15.42
C GLY A 52 -10.22 -1.27 16.84
N ARG A 53 -11.41 -1.82 16.97
CA ARG A 53 -12.02 -2.17 18.26
C ARG A 53 -12.99 -3.32 18.07
N THR A 54 -13.30 -3.98 19.16
CA THR A 54 -14.34 -5.00 19.20
C THR A 54 -15.60 -4.38 19.80
N ILE A 55 -16.76 -4.66 19.21
CA ILE A 55 -18.06 -4.20 19.70
C ILE A 55 -18.94 -5.41 19.97
N LYS A 56 -19.70 -5.39 21.06
CA LYS A 56 -20.74 -6.39 21.34
C LYS A 56 -22.07 -5.86 20.86
N VAL A 57 -22.75 -6.62 20.00
CA VAL A 57 -24.09 -6.31 19.50
C VAL A 57 -24.97 -7.49 19.87
N LYS A 58 -25.83 -7.31 20.88
CA LYS A 58 -26.52 -8.41 21.58
C LYS A 58 -25.48 -9.39 22.14
N ASP A 59 -25.58 -10.67 21.80
CA ASP A 59 -24.66 -11.73 22.24
C ASP A 59 -23.54 -12.03 21.24
N VAL A 60 -23.42 -11.22 20.19
CA VAL A 60 -22.42 -11.42 19.13
C VAL A 60 -21.32 -10.38 19.26
N GLU A 61 -20.08 -10.84 19.22
CA GLU A 61 -18.89 -10.01 19.26
C GLU A 61 -18.35 -9.76 17.84
N ILE A 62 -18.28 -8.48 17.47
CA ILE A 62 -17.94 -8.01 16.12
C ILE A 62 -16.63 -7.23 16.18
N GLY A 63 -15.62 -7.71 15.46
CA GLY A 63 -14.41 -6.96 15.19
C GLY A 63 -14.68 -5.83 14.19
N LYS A 64 -14.15 -4.64 14.46
CA LYS A 64 -14.27 -3.47 13.60
C LYS A 64 -12.90 -2.84 13.37
N VAL A 65 -12.51 -2.63 12.12
CA VAL A 65 -11.26 -1.96 11.75
C VAL A 65 -11.55 -0.74 10.88
N PHE A 66 -10.77 0.31 11.07
CA PHE A 66 -10.87 1.55 10.29
C PHE A 66 -9.62 1.72 9.44
N TYR A 67 -9.82 2.22 8.23
CA TYR A 67 -8.76 2.61 7.32
C TYR A 67 -9.02 4.00 6.75
N LYS A 68 -7.94 4.74 6.53
CA LYS A 68 -7.92 5.98 5.77
C LYS A 68 -7.16 5.77 4.48
N VAL A 69 -7.61 6.40 3.41
CA VAL A 69 -6.87 6.35 2.16
C VAL A 69 -5.58 7.18 2.30
N ARG A 70 -4.48 6.63 1.81
CA ARG A 70 -3.20 7.32 1.64
C ARG A 70 -3.32 8.21 0.41
N ILE A 71 -2.90 9.47 0.55
CA ILE A 71 -2.82 10.44 -0.53
C ILE A 71 -1.37 10.89 -0.71
N PRO A 72 -0.99 11.40 -1.90
CA PRO A 72 0.33 11.97 -2.11
C PRO A 72 0.68 12.99 -1.02
N GLY A 73 1.89 12.89 -0.49
CA GLY A 73 2.41 13.87 0.48
C GLY A 73 2.74 15.19 -0.20
N ILE A 74 2.73 16.27 0.57
CA ILE A 74 3.31 17.55 0.12
C ILE A 74 4.82 17.45 0.34
N GLU A 75 5.61 17.82 -0.66
CA GLU A 75 7.06 17.97 -0.49
C GLU A 75 7.34 19.07 0.52
N ILE A 76 8.02 18.70 1.60
CA ILE A 76 8.51 19.65 2.59
C ILE A 76 9.85 20.17 2.06
N LYS A 77 10.19 21.45 2.33
CA LYS A 77 11.47 22.10 1.96
C LYS A 77 12.74 21.27 2.25
N SER A 78 12.65 20.29 3.15
CA SER A 78 13.74 19.34 3.47
C SER A 78 13.89 18.17 2.49
N GLY A 79 13.17 18.15 1.35
CA GLY A 79 13.16 17.05 0.38
C GLY A 79 12.52 15.74 0.90
N ARG A 80 11.88 15.78 2.07
CA ARG A 80 11.20 14.59 2.65
C ARG A 80 9.71 14.69 2.40
N VAL A 81 9.17 13.72 1.67
CA VAL A 81 7.72 13.55 1.49
C VAL A 81 7.18 12.79 2.69
N ARG A 82 6.40 13.45 3.55
CA ARG A 82 5.65 12.74 4.60
C ARG A 82 4.39 12.14 3.98
N PRO A 83 4.12 10.83 4.16
CA PRO A 83 2.88 10.25 3.69
C PRO A 83 1.71 10.97 4.34
N ARG A 84 0.78 11.43 3.52
CA ARG A 84 -0.44 12.07 3.99
C ARG A 84 -1.59 11.07 3.86
N PHE A 85 -2.58 11.22 4.72
CA PHE A 85 -3.82 10.46 4.65
C PHE A 85 -5.00 11.42 4.65
N SER A 86 -6.13 10.97 4.12
CA SER A 86 -7.36 11.74 4.15
C SER A 86 -8.45 11.01 4.92
N LEU A 87 -9.23 11.80 5.67
CA LEU A 87 -10.46 11.35 6.31
C LEU A 87 -11.67 11.45 5.38
N LYS A 88 -11.52 12.03 4.18
CA LYS A 88 -12.62 12.19 3.23
C LYS A 88 -13.02 10.89 2.54
N PHE A 89 -12.14 9.90 2.50
CA PHE A 89 -12.44 8.56 2.00
C PHE A 89 -11.90 7.52 2.98
N LYS A 90 -12.81 6.71 3.50
CA LYS A 90 -12.56 5.74 4.56
C LYS A 90 -13.06 4.37 4.13
N LYS A 91 -12.39 3.35 4.63
CA LYS A 91 -12.85 1.97 4.55
C LYS A 91 -13.05 1.44 5.96
N VAL A 92 -14.16 0.75 6.18
CA VAL A 92 -14.46 0.09 7.45
C VAL A 92 -14.72 -1.38 7.18
N GLY A 93 -13.97 -2.25 7.87
CA GLY A 93 -14.19 -3.69 7.84
C GLY A 93 -14.85 -4.15 9.14
N TYR A 94 -15.82 -5.05 9.01
CA TYR A 94 -16.50 -5.71 10.12
C TYR A 94 -16.42 -7.22 9.93
N TRP A 95 -16.16 -7.97 11.00
CA TRP A 95 -16.18 -9.44 10.98
C TRP A 95 -16.66 -9.97 12.32
N LEU A 96 -17.19 -11.19 12.35
CA LEU A 96 -17.48 -11.85 13.63
C LEU A 96 -16.19 -12.40 14.22
N THR A 97 -15.97 -12.24 15.52
CA THR A 97 -14.73 -12.73 16.16
C THR A 97 -14.59 -14.25 16.06
N ASN A 98 -15.71 -14.99 16.00
CA ASN A 98 -15.74 -16.44 15.80
C ASN A 98 -15.70 -16.87 14.31
N ARG A 99 -15.83 -15.95 13.34
CA ARG A 99 -15.76 -16.21 11.90
C ARG A 99 -15.01 -15.08 11.17
N PRO A 100 -13.68 -14.94 11.37
CA PRO A 100 -12.90 -13.82 10.83
C PRO A 100 -12.69 -13.86 9.31
N THR A 101 -13.00 -14.98 8.65
CA THR A 101 -12.89 -15.14 7.19
C THR A 101 -13.99 -14.41 6.44
N LEU A 102 -15.14 -14.14 7.07
CA LEU A 102 -16.24 -13.41 6.46
C LEU A 102 -16.22 -11.94 6.91
N VAL A 103 -15.98 -11.04 5.96
CA VAL A 103 -15.78 -9.61 6.24
C VAL A 103 -16.81 -8.78 5.47
N LEU A 104 -17.56 -7.95 6.19
CA LEU A 104 -18.37 -6.89 5.60
C LEU A 104 -17.49 -5.64 5.45
N VAL A 105 -17.33 -5.14 4.24
CA VAL A 105 -16.52 -3.96 3.93
C VAL A 105 -17.42 -2.83 3.46
N HIS A 106 -17.30 -1.66 4.08
CA HIS A 106 -18.05 -0.46 3.72
C HIS A 106 -17.10 0.69 3.36
N TYR A 107 -17.27 1.23 2.16
CA TYR A 107 -16.53 2.39 1.65
C TYR A 107 -17.34 3.66 1.90
N ILE A 108 -16.76 4.65 2.58
CA ILE A 108 -17.48 5.84 3.05
C ILE A 108 -16.73 7.09 2.59
N GLY A 109 -17.47 8.07 2.06
CA GLY A 109 -16.95 9.41 1.78
C GLY A 109 -16.88 9.74 0.29
N ASP A 110 -15.71 10.12 -0.21
CA ASP A 110 -15.50 10.59 -1.58
C ASP A 110 -14.24 9.95 -2.19
N GLU A 111 -14.39 8.98 -3.08
CA GLU A 111 -13.25 8.27 -3.68
C GLU A 111 -12.37 9.14 -4.59
N THR A 112 -12.88 10.28 -5.07
CA THR A 112 -12.18 11.13 -6.05
C THR A 112 -10.93 11.79 -5.46
N ILE A 113 -10.85 11.86 -4.13
CA ILE A 113 -9.68 12.37 -3.42
C ILE A 113 -8.44 11.45 -3.52
N TYR A 114 -8.61 10.21 -4.00
CA TYR A 114 -7.49 9.31 -4.22
C TYR A 114 -6.81 9.59 -5.56
N THR A 115 -5.54 9.96 -5.50
CA THR A 115 -4.67 10.06 -6.68
C THR A 115 -3.75 8.83 -6.71
N PRO A 116 -3.80 7.99 -7.76
CA PRO A 116 -2.88 6.88 -7.91
C PRO A 116 -1.43 7.37 -7.85
N MET A 117 -0.63 6.77 -6.98
CA MET A 117 0.80 7.03 -6.94
C MET A 117 1.48 6.20 -8.03
N ALA A 118 2.39 6.81 -8.80
CA ALA A 118 3.22 6.06 -9.73
C ALA A 118 3.99 4.98 -8.96
N HIS A 119 3.68 3.71 -9.24
CA HIS A 119 4.37 2.57 -8.64
C HIS A 119 5.57 2.22 -9.50
N GLY A 120 6.74 2.69 -9.10
CA GLY A 120 7.96 2.24 -9.74
C GLY A 120 8.99 3.34 -9.78
N LYS A 121 10.24 2.93 -9.58
CA LYS A 121 11.42 3.71 -9.94
C LYS A 121 11.15 4.20 -11.36
N SER A 122 10.99 5.51 -11.56
CA SER A 122 11.48 6.08 -12.80
C SER A 122 12.91 5.57 -12.87
N ILE A 123 13.14 4.58 -13.74
CA ILE A 123 14.50 4.30 -14.18
C ILE A 123 14.90 5.66 -14.72
N HIS A 124 15.74 6.36 -13.97
CA HIS A 124 16.44 7.48 -14.55
C HIS A 124 17.20 6.83 -15.68
N ASP A 125 16.72 7.00 -16.90
CA ASP A 125 17.61 6.97 -18.05
C ASP A 125 18.62 8.07 -17.73
N GLU A 126 19.71 7.68 -17.08
CA GLU A 126 20.95 8.43 -17.11
C GLU A 126 21.31 8.46 -18.59
N THR A 127 20.77 9.47 -19.28
CA THR A 127 21.28 9.87 -20.58
C THR A 127 22.71 10.26 -20.29
N VAL A 128 23.62 9.32 -20.52
CA VAL A 128 25.04 9.61 -20.63
C VAL A 128 25.13 10.51 -21.86
N GLU A 129 24.96 11.81 -21.65
CA GLU A 129 25.37 12.80 -22.64
C GLU A 129 26.89 12.70 -22.71
N ASP A 130 27.36 11.82 -23.61
CA ASP A 130 28.72 11.93 -24.13
C ASP A 130 28.84 13.33 -24.72
N HIS A 131 29.54 14.20 -23.98
CA HIS A 131 30.02 15.49 -24.46
C HIS A 131 31.00 15.24 -25.62
N SER A 132 30.46 14.91 -26.79
CA SER A 132 31.13 15.01 -28.06
C SER A 132 30.82 16.39 -28.62
N ASP A 133 31.77 17.30 -28.43
CA ASP A 133 31.83 18.61 -29.09
C ASP A 133 31.69 18.43 -30.60
N SER A 134 30.46 18.53 -31.10
CA SER A 134 30.18 18.73 -32.52
C SER A 134 29.40 20.03 -32.67
N LYS A 135 30.17 21.03 -33.09
CA LYS A 135 29.73 22.34 -33.52
C LYS A 135 28.83 22.17 -34.76
N ILE A 136 27.51 22.19 -34.57
CA ILE A 136 26.55 22.17 -35.68
C ILE A 136 25.93 23.56 -35.81
N GLU A 137 26.13 24.13 -36.99
CA GLU A 137 25.68 25.44 -37.42
C GLU A 137 24.15 25.53 -37.55
N HIS A 138 23.66 26.74 -37.33
CA HIS A 138 22.27 27.15 -37.43
C HIS A 138 21.65 26.83 -38.79
N SER A 139 20.54 26.08 -38.78
CA SER A 139 19.52 26.16 -39.84
C SER A 139 18.14 26.41 -39.22
N LYS A 140 17.41 27.35 -39.84
CA LYS A 140 16.14 27.93 -39.40
C LYS A 140 14.97 26.94 -39.57
N PRO A 141 13.95 26.95 -38.69
CA PRO A 141 12.73 26.21 -38.91
C PRO A 141 11.77 26.97 -39.83
N THR A 142 11.35 26.29 -40.90
CA THR A 142 10.27 26.73 -41.81
C THR A 142 8.94 26.23 -41.26
N THR A 143 8.03 27.18 -41.03
CA THR A 143 6.60 26.98 -40.77
C THR A 143 5.89 26.36 -41.97
N SER A 144 5.13 25.30 -41.73
CA SER A 144 3.98 24.95 -42.56
C SER A 144 2.85 24.40 -41.70
N ASP A 145 1.73 25.11 -41.78
CA ASP A 145 0.38 24.70 -41.40
C ASP A 145 -0.02 23.36 -42.05
N GLU A 146 -0.97 22.64 -41.45
CA GLU A 146 -2.24 22.21 -42.09
C GLU A 146 -2.93 20.99 -41.39
N LYS A 147 -4.18 21.25 -40.95
CA LYS A 147 -5.42 20.43 -40.87
C LYS A 147 -5.56 19.14 -40.03
N ASP A 148 -6.46 19.27 -39.05
CA ASP A 148 -7.72 18.54 -38.83
C ASP A 148 -7.94 17.17 -39.53
N SER A 149 -8.08 16.10 -38.74
CA SER A 149 -9.28 15.22 -38.67
C SER A 149 -9.11 14.08 -37.65
N PRO A 150 -10.21 13.52 -37.07
CA PRO A 150 -10.16 12.60 -35.94
C PRO A 150 -10.07 11.13 -36.38
N ILE A 151 -9.21 10.35 -35.72
CA ILE A 151 -9.16 8.90 -35.86
C ILE A 151 -9.67 8.26 -34.57
N ILE A 152 -10.86 7.67 -34.69
CA ILE A 152 -11.45 6.68 -33.78
C ILE A 152 -10.82 5.31 -34.09
N ASN A 153 -10.65 4.48 -33.05
CA ASN A 153 -10.33 3.04 -32.99
C ASN A 153 -9.00 2.78 -32.27
N THR A 154 -8.88 1.88 -31.30
CA THR A 154 -9.78 0.84 -30.80
C THR A 154 -9.28 0.39 -29.43
N MET A 155 -10.20 0.10 -28.53
CA MET A 155 -10.02 -0.68 -27.30
C MET A 155 -9.06 -1.86 -27.51
N PHE A 156 -7.99 -1.90 -26.74
CA PHE A 156 -7.35 -3.13 -26.30
C PHE A 156 -7.36 -3.11 -24.78
N ASP A 157 -8.35 -3.79 -24.19
CA ASP A 157 -8.40 -4.09 -22.77
C ASP A 157 -7.24 -5.03 -22.44
N PHE A 158 -6.15 -4.47 -21.93
CA PHE A 158 -5.14 -5.24 -21.22
C PHE A 158 -5.59 -5.43 -19.77
N PRO A 159 -5.78 -6.67 -19.29
CA PRO A 159 -6.02 -6.87 -17.86
C PRO A 159 -4.75 -6.49 -17.09
N ALA A 160 -4.88 -5.39 -16.35
CA ALA A 160 -3.85 -4.85 -15.48
C ALA A 160 -3.47 -5.85 -14.37
N PHE A 161 -2.18 -6.17 -14.33
CA PHE A 161 -1.36 -6.39 -13.14
C PHE A 161 -1.93 -7.31 -12.04
N VAL A 162 -1.63 -8.60 -12.18
CA VAL A 162 -1.87 -9.63 -11.18
C VAL A 162 -0.91 -9.41 -9.99
N SER A 163 -1.41 -8.90 -8.87
CA SER A 163 -0.59 -8.43 -7.74
C SER A 163 -0.32 -9.47 -6.64
N SER A 164 -0.71 -10.73 -6.84
CA SER A 164 -0.30 -11.82 -5.94
C SER A 164 0.36 -12.95 -6.72
N GLN A 165 1.47 -13.49 -6.19
CA GLN A 165 2.15 -14.64 -6.78
C GLN A 165 1.20 -15.84 -6.95
N HIS A 166 0.20 -15.95 -6.08
CA HIS A 166 -0.84 -16.98 -6.15
C HIS A 166 -1.79 -16.79 -7.33
N ALA A 167 -2.25 -15.56 -7.58
CA ALA A 167 -3.10 -15.26 -8.73
C ALA A 167 -2.32 -15.42 -10.05
N LEU A 168 -1.02 -15.12 -10.05
CA LEU A 168 -0.15 -15.38 -11.22
C LEU A 168 0.02 -16.89 -11.45
N ALA A 169 0.27 -17.66 -10.39
CA ALA A 169 0.38 -19.12 -10.49
C ALA A 169 -0.93 -19.75 -11.01
N LYS A 170 -2.08 -19.32 -10.50
CA LYS A 170 -3.39 -19.79 -10.96
C LYS A 170 -3.66 -19.45 -12.42
N TYR A 171 -3.40 -18.20 -12.84
CA TYR A 171 -3.54 -17.79 -14.24
C TYR A 171 -2.62 -18.60 -15.18
N THR A 172 -1.39 -18.90 -14.75
CA THR A 172 -0.42 -19.65 -15.56
C THR A 172 -0.84 -21.11 -15.73
N VAL A 173 -1.44 -21.72 -14.70
CA VAL A 173 -2.03 -23.07 -14.77
C VAL A 173 -3.28 -23.09 -15.64
N ASP A 174 -4.20 -22.15 -15.45
CA ASP A 174 -5.50 -22.13 -16.12
C ASP A 174 -5.40 -21.86 -17.64
N ASN A 175 -4.30 -21.26 -18.12
CA ASN A 175 -4.08 -20.93 -19.53
C ASN A 175 -3.10 -21.86 -20.27
N ASN A 176 -2.82 -23.07 -19.74
CA ASN A 176 -1.90 -24.04 -20.35
C ASN A 176 -0.49 -23.48 -20.66
N LEU A 177 -0.04 -22.45 -19.93
CA LEU A 177 1.29 -21.86 -20.12
C LEU A 177 2.40 -22.66 -19.43
N ILE A 178 2.05 -23.78 -18.80
CA ILE A 178 2.96 -24.68 -18.11
C ILE A 178 2.87 -26.07 -18.71
N THR A 179 4.00 -26.56 -19.21
CA THR A 179 4.13 -27.98 -19.59
C THR A 179 4.79 -28.73 -18.43
N LEU A 180 4.13 -29.77 -17.91
CA LEU A 180 4.74 -30.74 -17.02
C LEU A 180 5.71 -31.60 -17.84
N VAL A 181 6.95 -31.75 -17.38
CA VAL A 181 7.92 -32.69 -17.95
C VAL A 181 8.08 -33.84 -16.96
N PRO A 182 7.33 -34.95 -17.12
CA PRO A 182 7.24 -36.00 -16.09
C PRO A 182 8.58 -36.68 -15.81
N SER A 183 9.45 -36.77 -16.82
CA SER A 183 10.78 -37.36 -16.70
C SER A 183 11.74 -36.57 -15.80
N GLN A 184 11.41 -35.30 -15.51
CA GLN A 184 12.26 -34.40 -14.72
C GLN A 184 11.60 -33.89 -13.44
N GLY A 185 10.32 -34.21 -13.20
CA GLY A 185 9.56 -33.69 -12.06
C GLY A 185 9.48 -32.16 -12.04
N ALA A 186 9.51 -31.51 -13.20
CA ALA A 186 9.62 -30.06 -13.35
C ALA A 186 8.49 -29.48 -14.22
N PHE A 187 8.23 -28.19 -14.03
CA PHE A 187 7.25 -27.39 -14.76
C PHE A 187 7.98 -26.32 -15.58
N ILE A 188 7.74 -26.27 -16.89
CA ILE A 188 8.31 -25.25 -17.78
C ILE A 188 7.23 -24.24 -18.14
N GLY A 189 7.42 -22.99 -17.73
CA GLY A 189 6.59 -21.86 -18.15
C GLY A 189 7.06 -21.33 -19.50
N GLN A 190 6.18 -21.27 -20.51
CA GLN A 190 6.49 -20.61 -21.79
C GLN A 190 6.51 -19.08 -21.59
N GLY A 191 7.68 -18.52 -21.31
CA GLY A 191 7.90 -17.07 -21.35
C GLY A 191 7.84 -16.53 -22.78
N ARG A 192 7.20 -15.38 -22.98
CA ARG A 192 7.00 -14.72 -24.30
C ARG A 192 8.29 -14.23 -25.02
N ASN A 193 9.49 -14.63 -24.58
CA ASN A 193 10.76 -14.20 -25.15
C ASN A 193 11.61 -15.33 -25.75
N ALA A 194 11.02 -16.48 -26.07
CA ALA A 194 11.75 -17.55 -26.74
C ALA A 194 11.83 -17.31 -28.26
N LYS A 195 12.94 -16.72 -28.73
CA LYS A 195 13.38 -16.91 -30.12
C LYS A 195 13.72 -18.40 -30.30
N ILE A 196 12.88 -19.11 -31.05
CA ILE A 196 13.11 -20.51 -31.41
C ILE A 196 14.24 -20.55 -32.45
N SER A 197 15.47 -20.80 -32.01
CA SER A 197 16.54 -21.27 -32.88
C SER A 197 16.58 -22.80 -32.81
N ILE A 198 16.08 -23.46 -33.86
CA ILE A 198 16.24 -24.89 -34.11
C ILE A 198 17.66 -25.10 -34.63
N GLY A 199 18.47 -25.86 -33.89
CA GLY A 199 19.82 -26.24 -34.28
C GLY A 199 20.41 -27.22 -33.27
N GLN A 200 20.83 -28.39 -33.76
CA GLN A 200 21.43 -29.49 -33.02
C GLN A 200 22.76 -29.12 -32.34
N GLU A 201 23.15 -29.87 -31.30
CA GLU A 201 24.42 -30.62 -31.16
C GLU A 201 24.40 -31.35 -29.78
N PRO A 202 25.04 -32.53 -29.62
CA PRO A 202 25.05 -33.28 -28.37
C PRO A 202 26.22 -32.82 -27.50
N ILE A 203 25.93 -32.24 -26.33
CA ILE A 203 26.98 -31.79 -25.40
C ILE A 203 26.97 -32.65 -24.12
N GLU A 204 28.18 -33.05 -23.77
CA GLU A 204 28.60 -34.08 -22.84
C GLU A 204 28.21 -33.86 -21.38
N LYS A 205 28.31 -34.96 -20.63
CA LYS A 205 28.20 -35.11 -19.17
C LYS A 205 28.71 -33.87 -18.43
N ARG A 206 27.78 -33.07 -17.90
CA ARG A 206 28.10 -32.03 -16.91
C ARG A 206 27.62 -32.47 -15.53
N THR A 207 28.57 -32.42 -14.63
CA THR A 207 28.49 -32.70 -13.20
C THR A 207 27.33 -31.94 -12.54
N LEU A 208 26.58 -32.67 -11.73
CA LEU A 208 25.58 -32.14 -10.79
C LEU A 208 26.22 -31.05 -9.92
N ILE A 209 25.82 -29.79 -10.14
CA ILE A 209 26.09 -28.72 -9.19
C ILE A 209 25.06 -28.84 -8.08
N ASN A 210 25.52 -29.29 -6.92
CA ASN A 210 24.69 -29.40 -5.72
C ASN A 210 24.43 -28.00 -5.14
N LEU A 211 23.25 -27.45 -5.43
CA LEU A 211 22.81 -26.13 -4.95
C LEU A 211 22.63 -26.08 -3.42
N GLY A 212 22.73 -27.21 -2.71
CA GLY A 212 22.68 -27.29 -1.25
C GLY A 212 23.87 -26.64 -0.52
N LEU A 213 24.91 -26.20 -1.25
CA LEU A 213 26.04 -25.47 -0.69
C LEU A 213 25.90 -23.93 -0.79
N LEU A 214 24.86 -23.41 -1.45
CA LEU A 214 24.63 -21.96 -1.57
C LEU A 214 23.88 -21.35 -0.39
N THR A 215 23.32 -22.15 0.50
CA THR A 215 22.69 -21.68 1.75
C THR A 215 23.70 -21.71 2.89
N LYS A 216 24.60 -20.72 2.94
CA LYS A 216 25.29 -20.24 4.16
C LYS A 216 26.27 -19.11 3.81
N ASN A 217 25.74 -18.00 3.34
CA ASN A 217 26.40 -16.70 3.51
C ASN A 217 25.41 -15.71 4.11
N ASN A 218 24.82 -16.09 5.25
CA ASN A 218 24.51 -15.11 6.30
C ASN A 218 25.87 -14.62 6.84
N SER A 219 26.53 -13.78 6.06
CA SER A 219 27.56 -12.88 6.58
C SER A 219 26.86 -12.08 7.66
N LYS A 220 27.10 -12.47 8.91
CA LYS A 220 26.82 -11.64 10.07
C LYS A 220 27.47 -10.31 9.73
N ARG A 221 26.67 -9.32 9.34
CA ARG A 221 27.12 -7.93 9.36
C ARG A 221 27.54 -7.72 10.80
N VAL A 222 28.85 -7.73 11.03
CA VAL A 222 29.43 -7.28 12.29
C VAL A 222 28.80 -5.92 12.49
N ASP A 223 27.97 -5.82 13.52
CA ASP A 223 27.33 -4.57 13.91
C ASP A 223 28.41 -3.52 13.91
N LYS A 224 28.38 -2.63 12.90
CA LYS A 224 29.06 -1.35 12.99
C LYS A 224 28.33 -0.68 14.15
N LYS A 225 28.87 -0.88 15.36
CA LYS A 225 28.55 -0.11 16.56
C LYS A 225 28.35 1.31 16.06
N SER A 226 27.11 1.77 16.09
CA SER A 226 26.76 3.14 15.79
C SER A 226 27.73 4.00 16.59
N GLY A 227 28.73 4.57 15.91
CA GLY A 227 29.75 5.35 16.56
C GLY A 227 29.01 6.47 17.27
N LYS A 228 28.96 6.41 18.60
CA LYS A 228 28.70 7.61 19.40
C LYS A 228 29.75 8.59 18.90
N LYS A 229 29.33 9.63 18.18
CA LYS A 229 30.20 10.75 17.85
C LYS A 229 30.78 11.20 19.19
N GLN A 230 32.08 11.01 19.39
CA GLN A 230 32.76 11.65 20.51
C GLN A 230 32.50 13.15 20.36
N LEU A 231 32.03 13.80 21.42
CA LEU A 231 31.97 15.26 21.44
C LEU A 231 33.35 15.77 21.08
N ARG A 232 33.43 16.73 20.14
CA ARG A 232 34.71 17.37 19.87
C ARG A 232 35.13 18.07 21.15
N GLN A 233 36.43 18.11 21.43
CA GLN A 233 36.98 18.67 22.67
C GLN A 233 36.64 20.17 22.86
N ASN A 234 36.06 20.81 21.82
CA ASN A 234 35.63 22.21 21.81
C ASN A 234 34.11 22.38 21.56
N ASP A 235 33.29 21.32 21.61
CA ASP A 235 31.81 21.43 21.58
C ASP A 235 31.28 21.78 22.98
N TYR A 236 31.77 22.88 23.57
CA TYR A 236 31.10 23.50 24.70
C TYR A 236 29.94 24.33 24.16
N ASP A 237 28.71 23.96 24.53
CA ASP A 237 27.58 24.83 24.28
C ASP A 237 27.89 26.18 24.97
N PRO A 238 27.87 27.31 24.24
CA PRO A 238 28.06 28.61 24.86
C PRO A 238 27.01 28.74 25.95
N VAL A 239 27.42 29.18 27.14
CA VAL A 239 26.51 29.48 28.25
C VAL A 239 25.54 30.55 27.73
N VAL A 240 24.33 30.13 27.38
CA VAL A 240 23.28 31.03 26.93
C VAL A 240 22.81 31.77 28.16
N GLU A 241 23.29 33.01 28.34
CA GLU A 241 22.70 33.90 29.32
C GLU A 241 21.22 34.10 28.95
N PRO A 242 20.28 33.81 29.86
CA PRO A 242 18.87 34.00 29.59
C PRO A 242 18.63 35.48 29.26
N ALA A 243 17.83 35.72 28.22
CA ALA A 243 17.48 37.06 27.81
C ALA A 243 16.83 37.81 29.00
N PRO A 244 17.21 39.08 29.26
CA PRO A 244 16.87 39.81 30.50
C PRO A 244 15.36 40.02 30.72
N ASP A 245 14.55 39.79 29.70
CA ASP A 245 13.09 39.84 29.68
C ASP A 245 12.40 38.56 30.20
N SER A 246 13.13 37.46 30.39
CA SER A 246 12.57 36.19 30.87
C SER A 246 12.37 36.09 32.40
N ALA A 247 12.83 37.09 33.18
CA ALA A 247 12.74 37.08 34.65
C ALA A 247 11.38 37.54 35.22
N TYR A 248 10.44 38.02 34.39
CA TYR A 248 9.22 38.71 34.90
C TYR A 248 7.92 37.89 34.92
N LEU A 249 7.93 36.59 34.57
CA LEU A 249 6.69 35.80 34.42
C LEU A 249 6.57 34.60 35.36
N VAL A 250 7.02 34.69 36.63
CA VAL A 250 6.81 33.60 37.62
C VAL A 250 5.70 33.91 38.63
N ASN A 251 5.14 35.11 38.69
CA ASN A 251 4.22 35.49 39.79
C ASN A 251 2.83 35.96 39.36
N THR A 252 2.13 35.27 38.46
CA THR A 252 0.67 35.45 38.34
C THR A 252 0.05 34.26 37.62
N LEU A 253 -0.59 33.36 38.38
CA LEU A 253 -1.84 32.65 38.04
C LEU A 253 -2.07 31.51 39.05
N LYS A 254 -2.32 31.89 40.32
CA LYS A 254 -3.13 31.05 41.22
C LYS A 254 -4.59 31.39 40.96
N THR A 255 -5.22 30.67 40.04
CA THR A 255 -6.68 30.74 39.85
C THR A 255 -7.32 29.74 40.82
N PRO A 256 -8.20 30.17 41.74
CA PRO A 256 -8.90 29.24 42.61
C PRO A 256 -9.91 28.42 41.78
N SER A 257 -9.76 27.10 41.88
CA SER A 257 -10.65 26.11 41.26
C SER A 257 -12.06 26.26 41.85
N GLN A 258 -13.02 26.74 41.07
CA GLN A 258 -14.42 26.78 41.47
C GLN A 258 -15.01 25.38 41.45
N VAL A 259 -15.49 24.97 42.62
CA VAL A 259 -16.21 23.72 42.88
C VAL A 259 -17.60 23.83 42.24
N HIS A 260 -17.87 23.02 41.21
CA HIS A 260 -19.23 22.86 40.68
C HIS A 260 -20.10 22.04 41.66
N PRO A 261 -21.30 22.53 42.04
CA PRO A 261 -22.23 21.77 42.86
C PRO A 261 -22.89 20.65 42.05
N THR A 262 -22.87 19.44 42.61
CA THR A 262 -23.55 18.25 42.11
C THR A 262 -25.05 18.32 42.41
N HIS A 263 -25.86 18.55 41.37
CA HIS A 263 -27.32 18.44 41.45
C HIS A 263 -27.72 16.96 41.52
N LYS A 264 -28.13 16.48 42.70
CA LYS A 264 -28.83 15.20 42.86
C LYS A 264 -30.32 15.41 42.53
N SER A 265 -30.81 14.71 41.51
CA SER A 265 -32.25 14.60 41.25
C SER A 265 -32.86 13.44 42.06
N PRO A 266 -34.05 13.61 42.65
CA PRO A 266 -34.71 12.55 43.41
C PRO A 266 -35.42 11.54 42.50
N HIS A 267 -35.22 10.26 42.79
CA HIS A 267 -36.04 9.15 42.31
C HIS A 267 -37.50 9.36 42.76
N LYS A 268 -38.44 9.37 41.80
CA LYS A 268 -39.85 9.11 42.07
C LYS A 268 -40.13 7.64 41.80
N SER A 269 -40.54 6.94 42.86
CA SER A 269 -41.20 5.64 42.82
C SER A 269 -42.69 5.85 42.65
N HIS A 270 -43.29 5.18 41.67
CA HIS A 270 -44.67 4.69 41.68
C HIS A 270 -44.73 3.40 40.87
#